data_AF-A0A7R8ZEW4-F1
#
_entry.id   AF-A0A7R8ZEW4-F1
#
_cell.length_a   1.000
_cell.length_b   1.000
_cell.length_c   1.000
_cell.angle_alpha   90.00
_cell.angle_beta   90.00
_cell.angle_gamma   90.00
#
_symmetry.space_group_name_H-M   'P 1'
#
loop_
_entity.id
_entity.type
_entity.pdbx_description
1 polymer ?
#
loop_
_entity_poly.entity_id
_entity_poly.type
_entity_poly.pdbx_seq_one_letter_code
_entity_poly.pdbx_strand_id
1 'polypeptide(L)'
;MQEFIKIPREVMPRSRQMTNIGITLCRDGALSQYVCLHLMSLVGGFNDFSVNTTSLPVNLGHFPNGASQKTVAHIGQTVMSGRFSQFDYGRNMNLKKYGRATSPDYDLEAITAPVALYYGDNDLLVTPHDIARLFSALKNSRDRTMKKFYTYSHFDFLWGVNVKSVVYDYILSVIDTYTS
;
A
#
# COMPACT_ATOMS: atom_id res chain seq x y z
N MET A 1 12.40 24.23 25.00
CA MET A 1 13.33 24.55 23.90
C MET A 1 13.96 23.22 23.48
N GLN A 2 13.40 22.57 22.47
CA GLN A 2 14.04 21.41 21.84
C GLN A 2 14.14 21.79 20.37
N GLU A 3 15.37 22.05 19.94
CA GLU A 3 15.72 22.20 18.54
C GLU A 3 15.35 20.90 17.84
N PHE A 4 14.21 20.91 17.16
CA PHE A 4 13.93 19.92 16.15
C PHE A 4 15.01 20.04 15.10
N ILE A 5 15.90 19.04 15.05
CA ILE A 5 16.63 18.66 13.84
C ILE A 5 15.69 18.92 12.66
N LYS A 6 16.13 19.71 11.67
CA LYS A 6 15.38 19.98 10.44
C LYS A 6 15.28 18.69 9.62
N ILE A 7 14.51 17.72 10.09
CA ILE A 7 14.17 16.51 9.34
C ILE A 7 13.17 16.96 8.27
N PRO A 8 13.40 16.70 6.98
CA PRO A 8 12.54 17.19 5.89
C PRO A 8 11.09 16.71 6.06
N ARG A 9 10.11 17.63 6.08
CA ARG A 9 8.67 17.33 6.31
C ARG A 9 8.10 16.28 5.36
N GLU A 10 8.77 16.07 4.23
CA GLU A 10 8.47 15.10 3.20
C GLU A 10 9.50 13.95 3.20
N VAL A 11 9.01 12.73 3.09
CA VAL A 11 9.77 11.49 3.00
C VAL A 11 9.72 11.00 1.55
N MET A 12 10.89 10.63 1.01
CA MET A 12 11.06 10.17 -0.38
C MET A 12 10.46 11.12 -1.44
N PRO A 13 10.80 12.43 -1.41
CA PRO A 13 10.30 13.39 -2.38
C PRO A 13 10.79 13.04 -3.79
N ARG A 14 9.94 13.26 -4.81
CA ARG A 14 10.39 13.12 -6.19
C ARG A 14 11.37 14.25 -6.52
N SER A 15 12.58 13.88 -6.90
CA SER A 15 13.62 14.81 -7.37
C SER A 15 14.19 14.35 -8.72
N ARG A 16 14.82 15.28 -9.45
CA ARG A 16 15.49 14.95 -10.72
C ARG A 16 16.60 13.93 -10.51
N GLN A 17 17.32 14.01 -9.37
CA GLN A 17 18.33 13.02 -9.01
C GLN A 17 17.72 11.64 -8.80
N MET A 18 16.67 11.52 -7.97
CA MET A 18 16.01 10.22 -7.73
C MET A 18 15.40 9.63 -9.01
N THR A 19 14.78 10.47 -9.84
CA THR A 19 14.23 10.05 -11.14
C THR A 19 15.32 9.45 -12.03
N ASN A 20 16.46 10.14 -12.16
CA ASN A 20 17.57 9.68 -12.99
C ASN A 20 18.20 8.40 -12.45
N ILE A 21 18.31 8.26 -11.12
CA ILE A 21 18.81 7.05 -10.48
C ILE A 21 17.90 5.87 -10.80
N GLY A 22 16.59 6.00 -10.63
CA GLY A 22 15.61 4.95 -10.94
C GLY A 22 15.68 4.53 -12.41
N ILE A 23 15.69 5.50 -13.33
CA ILE A 23 15.78 5.24 -14.78
C ILE A 23 17.11 4.54 -15.14
N THR A 24 18.22 4.95 -14.54
CA THR A 24 19.55 4.44 -14.91
C THR A 24 19.83 3.07 -14.31
N LEU A 25 19.59 2.89 -13.01
CA LEU A 25 19.85 1.62 -12.32
C LEU A 25 18.88 0.52 -12.74
N CYS A 26 17.63 0.88 -13.02
CA CYS A 26 16.60 -0.10 -13.36
C CYS A 26 16.34 -0.20 -14.86
N ARG A 27 17.29 0.29 -15.68
CA ARG A 27 17.26 0.22 -17.14
C ARG A 27 17.09 -1.22 -17.61
N ASP A 28 16.27 -1.40 -18.64
CA ASP A 28 16.01 -2.71 -19.22
C ASP A 28 17.28 -3.38 -19.76
N GLY A 29 17.47 -4.65 -19.40
CA GLY A 29 18.64 -5.45 -19.76
C GLY A 29 19.93 -5.14 -18.98
N ALA A 30 19.93 -4.18 -18.04
CA ALA A 30 21.08 -3.93 -17.18
C ALA A 30 21.15 -4.93 -16.03
N LEU A 31 22.36 -5.35 -15.61
CA LEU A 31 22.53 -6.23 -14.44
C LEU A 31 21.98 -5.59 -13.15
N SER A 32 22.03 -4.26 -13.03
CA SER A 32 21.48 -3.53 -11.91
C SER A 32 19.95 -3.61 -11.80
N GLN A 33 19.25 -3.99 -12.89
CA GLN A 33 17.80 -4.17 -12.89
C GLN A 33 17.36 -5.27 -11.92
N TYR A 34 18.16 -6.34 -11.78
CA TYR A 34 17.90 -7.40 -10.80
C TYR A 34 17.91 -6.89 -9.36
N VAL A 35 18.78 -5.93 -9.04
CA VAL A 35 18.80 -5.27 -7.73
C VAL A 35 17.52 -4.47 -7.51
N CYS A 36 17.04 -3.75 -8.52
CA CYS A 36 15.78 -3.01 -8.42
C CYS A 36 14.59 -3.95 -8.16
N LEU A 37 14.52 -5.06 -8.90
CA LEU A 37 13.48 -6.06 -8.72
C LEU A 37 13.52 -6.68 -7.32
N HIS A 38 14.70 -7.06 -6.82
CA HIS A 38 14.83 -7.61 -5.48
C HIS A 38 14.47 -6.62 -4.38
N LEU A 39 14.87 -5.35 -4.49
CA LEU A 39 14.47 -4.31 -3.54
C LEU A 39 12.95 -4.12 -3.51
N MET A 40 12.29 -4.18 -4.68
CA MET A 40 10.84 -4.17 -4.74
C MET A 40 10.23 -5.40 -4.08
N SER A 41 10.76 -6.60 -4.35
CA SER A 41 10.24 -7.84 -3.76
C SER A 41 10.41 -7.90 -2.24
N LEU A 42 11.48 -7.31 -1.69
CA LEU A 42 11.65 -7.19 -0.23
C LEU A 42 10.56 -6.34 0.44
N VAL A 43 9.94 -5.42 -0.31
CA VAL A 43 8.87 -4.56 0.20
C VAL A 43 7.50 -5.16 -0.11
N GLY A 44 7.25 -5.52 -1.36
CA GLY A 44 5.93 -5.93 -1.85
C GLY A 44 5.67 -7.43 -1.83
N GLY A 45 6.70 -8.26 -1.64
CA GLY A 45 6.62 -9.71 -1.75
C GLY A 45 7.29 -10.27 -3.00
N PHE A 46 7.63 -11.56 -2.92
CA PHE A 46 8.32 -12.28 -3.98
C PHE A 46 7.31 -12.94 -4.92
N ASN A 47 7.40 -12.56 -6.19
CA ASN A 47 6.74 -13.24 -7.30
C ASN A 47 7.72 -13.19 -8.48
N ASP A 48 8.34 -14.34 -8.76
CA ASP A 48 9.40 -14.42 -9.74
C ASP A 48 8.85 -14.05 -11.13
N PHE A 49 9.40 -12.98 -11.71
CA PHE A 49 9.17 -12.54 -13.09
C PHE A 49 7.76 -12.06 -13.44
N SER A 50 6.97 -11.63 -12.46
CA SER A 50 5.64 -11.08 -12.71
C SER A 50 5.64 -9.62 -13.16
N VAL A 51 6.63 -8.82 -12.75
CA VAL A 51 6.68 -7.38 -13.08
C VAL A 51 7.24 -7.15 -14.48
N ASN A 52 6.61 -6.27 -15.25
CA ASN A 52 7.10 -5.85 -16.57
C ASN A 52 8.45 -5.10 -16.45
N THR A 53 9.55 -5.77 -16.78
CA THR A 53 10.91 -5.26 -16.67
C THR A 53 11.16 -4.07 -17.59
N THR A 54 10.59 -4.08 -18.80
CA THR A 54 10.75 -2.98 -19.76
C THR A 54 10.09 -1.69 -19.27
N SER A 55 9.00 -1.78 -18.49
CA SER A 55 8.35 -0.61 -17.88
C SER A 55 8.98 -0.16 -16.55
N LEU A 56 9.82 -1.00 -15.94
CA LEU A 56 10.44 -0.75 -14.64
C LEU A 56 11.21 0.58 -14.52
N PRO A 57 12.03 1.02 -15.51
CA PRO A 57 12.74 2.29 -15.41
C PRO A 57 11.78 3.49 -15.32
N VAL A 58 10.67 3.42 -16.05
CA VAL A 58 9.65 4.48 -16.03
C VAL A 58 8.90 4.46 -14.70
N ASN A 59 8.52 3.27 -14.23
CA ASN A 59 7.82 3.11 -12.95
C ASN A 59 8.66 3.65 -11.78
N LEU A 60 9.92 3.24 -11.67
CA LEU A 60 10.82 3.70 -10.60
C LEU A 60 11.39 5.11 -10.82
N GLY A 61 11.25 5.67 -12.02
CA GLY A 61 11.44 7.10 -12.27
C GLY A 61 10.29 7.97 -11.75
N HIS A 62 9.12 7.39 -11.46
CA HIS A 62 7.93 8.09 -10.97
C HIS A 62 7.53 7.70 -9.54
N PHE A 63 7.97 6.53 -9.07
CA PHE A 63 7.71 6.00 -7.75
C PHE A 63 9.02 5.85 -6.97
N PRO A 64 9.08 6.26 -5.69
CA PRO A 64 8.03 6.93 -4.91
C PRO A 64 7.84 8.42 -5.30
N ASN A 65 6.67 8.97 -5.01
CA ASN A 65 6.31 10.36 -5.31
C ASN A 65 6.05 11.22 -4.06
N GLY A 66 6.80 10.96 -2.98
CA GLY A 66 6.70 11.72 -1.73
C GLY A 66 5.54 11.31 -0.81
N ALA A 67 5.76 11.42 0.49
CA ALA A 67 4.74 11.34 1.53
C ALA A 67 5.11 12.26 2.70
N SER A 68 4.16 12.65 3.54
CA SER A 68 4.50 13.39 4.76
C SER A 68 5.17 12.47 5.79
N GLN A 69 6.12 13.00 6.59
CA GLN A 69 6.67 12.26 7.74
C GLN A 69 5.57 11.73 8.67
N LYS A 70 4.51 12.50 8.85
CA LYS A 70 3.39 12.12 9.69
C LYS A 70 2.67 10.89 9.14
N THR A 71 2.53 10.77 7.82
CA THR A 71 1.96 9.59 7.17
C THR A 71 2.79 8.36 7.47
N VAL A 72 4.11 8.44 7.30
CA VAL A 72 5.02 7.31 7.59
C VAL A 72 4.99 6.93 9.07
N ALA A 73 5.00 7.93 9.97
CA ALA A 73 4.86 7.70 11.40
C ALA A 73 3.51 7.06 11.76
N HIS A 74 2.42 7.45 11.10
CA HIS A 74 1.09 6.87 11.32
C HIS A 74 1.04 5.41 10.90
N ILE A 75 1.61 5.07 9.73
CA ILE A 75 1.72 3.67 9.29
C ILE A 75 2.49 2.86 10.33
N GLY A 76 3.61 3.40 10.84
CA GLY A 76 4.36 2.78 11.93
C GLY A 76 3.51 2.55 13.20
N GLN A 77 2.70 3.52 13.61
CA GLN A 77 1.77 3.38 14.74
C GLN A 77 0.75 2.26 14.51
N THR A 78 0.20 2.16 13.30
CA THR A 78 -0.75 1.10 12.93
C THR A 78 -0.10 -0.27 13.01
N VAL A 79 1.12 -0.43 12.46
CA VAL A 79 1.88 -1.69 12.52
C VAL A 79 2.21 -2.08 13.96
N MET A 80 2.70 -1.14 14.77
CA MET A 80 3.09 -1.41 16.15
C MET A 80 1.91 -1.71 17.08
N SER A 81 0.78 -1.01 16.90
CA SER A 81 -0.39 -1.17 17.76
C SER A 81 -1.33 -2.29 17.31
N GLY A 82 -1.27 -2.68 16.03
CA GLY A 82 -2.24 -3.60 15.41
C GLY A 82 -3.66 -3.04 15.31
N ARG A 83 -3.85 -1.73 15.57
CA ARG A 83 -5.14 -1.03 15.59
C ARG A 83 -5.28 -0.13 14.37
N PHE A 84 -6.47 -0.14 13.77
CA PHE A 84 -6.82 0.82 12.73
C PHE A 84 -7.42 2.08 13.39
N SER A 85 -6.53 2.98 13.82
CA SER A 85 -6.90 4.18 14.58
C SER A 85 -6.42 5.47 13.95
N GLN A 86 -6.97 6.60 14.39
CA GLN A 86 -6.40 7.91 14.08
C GLN A 86 -4.96 8.04 14.59
N PHE A 87 -4.23 9.05 14.10
CA PHE A 87 -2.85 9.32 14.52
C PHE A 87 -2.74 9.53 16.03
N ASP A 88 -1.83 8.81 16.68
CA ASP A 88 -1.55 8.97 18.10
C ASP A 88 -0.55 10.12 18.31
N TYR A 89 -1.00 11.22 18.93
CA TYR A 89 -0.16 12.37 19.24
C TYR A 89 0.52 12.27 20.61
N GLY A 90 0.34 11.16 21.33
CA GLY A 90 0.67 11.00 22.73
C GLY A 90 -0.40 11.57 23.66
N ARG A 91 -0.43 11.08 24.91
CA ARG A 91 -1.49 11.31 25.89
C ARG A 91 -2.00 12.76 25.98
N ASN A 92 -1.10 13.72 26.16
CA ASN A 92 -1.48 15.13 26.38
C ASN A 92 -2.12 15.74 25.13
N MET A 93 -1.58 15.45 23.95
CA MET A 93 -2.10 15.97 22.70
C MET A 93 -3.35 15.24 22.24
N ASN A 94 -3.49 13.95 22.55
CA ASN A 94 -4.74 13.21 22.36
C ASN A 94 -5.85 13.77 23.24
N LEU A 95 -5.59 14.10 24.51
CA LEU A 95 -6.58 14.75 25.38
C LEU A 95 -7.04 16.07 24.78
N LYS A 96 -6.10 16.90 24.31
CA LYS A 96 -6.43 18.17 23.67
C LYS A 96 -7.19 18.02 22.35
N LYS A 97 -6.86 17.02 21.55
CA LYS A 97 -7.40 16.85 20.18
C LYS A 97 -8.67 15.99 20.12
N TYR A 98 -8.74 14.95 20.93
CA TYR A 98 -9.76 13.91 20.91
C TYR A 98 -10.59 13.86 22.20
N GLY A 99 -10.24 14.63 23.23
CA GLY A 99 -10.90 14.58 24.53
C GLY A 99 -10.60 13.30 25.34
N ARG A 100 -9.66 12.47 24.89
CA ARG A 100 -9.29 11.19 25.53
C ARG A 100 -7.79 10.93 25.42
N ALA A 101 -7.23 10.10 26.31
CA ALA A 101 -5.80 9.83 26.37
C ALA A 101 -5.23 9.04 25.17
N THR A 102 -6.07 8.30 24.46
CA THR A 102 -5.67 7.40 23.35
C THR A 102 -6.29 7.86 22.03
N SER A 103 -5.66 7.52 20.91
CA SER A 103 -6.30 7.72 19.60
C SER A 103 -7.58 6.87 19.49
N PRO A 104 -8.69 7.45 18.96
CA PRO A 104 -9.90 6.68 18.66
C PRO A 104 -9.69 5.79 17.43
N ASP A 105 -10.29 4.60 17.47
CA ASP A 105 -10.33 3.69 16.33
C ASP A 105 -11.28 4.21 15.24
N TYR A 106 -11.00 3.85 13.99
CA TYR A 106 -11.96 4.06 12.91
C TYR A 106 -13.05 3.01 12.99
N ASP A 107 -14.30 3.45 12.95
CA ASP A 107 -15.45 2.55 12.98
C ASP A 107 -15.67 1.90 11.61
N LEU A 108 -15.18 0.67 11.45
CA LEU A 108 -15.39 -0.11 10.23
C LEU A 108 -16.82 -0.63 10.10
N GLU A 109 -17.60 -0.68 11.19
CA GLU A 109 -19.02 -1.02 11.14
C GLU A 109 -19.85 0.14 10.58
N ALA A 110 -19.33 1.36 10.55
CA ALA A 110 -19.97 2.48 9.84
C ALA A 110 -19.91 2.34 8.30
N ILE A 111 -19.13 1.40 7.76
CA ILE A 111 -19.01 1.17 6.31
C ILE A 111 -20.21 0.34 5.84
N THR A 112 -21.16 1.00 5.17
CA THR A 112 -22.36 0.35 4.59
C THR A 112 -22.27 0.13 3.08
N ALA A 113 -21.27 0.68 2.40
CA ALA A 113 -21.10 0.49 0.96
C ALA A 113 -20.77 -0.97 0.63
N PRO A 114 -21.16 -1.50 -0.55
CA PRO A 114 -20.63 -2.76 -1.05
C PRO A 114 -19.10 -2.72 -1.17
N VAL A 115 -18.41 -3.77 -0.72
CA VAL A 115 -16.94 -3.85 -0.74
C VAL A 115 -16.48 -5.17 -1.38
N ALA A 116 -15.69 -5.08 -2.45
CA ALA A 116 -14.94 -6.22 -2.97
C ALA A 116 -13.45 -6.08 -2.59
N LEU A 117 -12.92 -7.07 -1.88
CA LEU A 117 -11.51 -7.11 -1.46
C LEU A 117 -10.69 -8.02 -2.39
N TYR A 118 -9.64 -7.48 -2.97
CA TYR A 118 -8.70 -8.19 -3.84
C TYR A 118 -7.35 -8.27 -3.16
N TYR A 119 -6.77 -9.45 -3.06
CA TYR A 119 -5.50 -9.64 -2.37
C TYR A 119 -4.67 -10.78 -2.95
N GLY A 120 -3.36 -10.66 -2.82
CA GLY A 120 -2.39 -11.69 -3.17
C GLY A 120 -1.97 -12.52 -1.95
N ASP A 121 -1.59 -13.78 -2.14
CA ASP A 121 -1.03 -14.61 -1.06
C ASP A 121 0.44 -14.33 -0.76
N ASN A 122 1.16 -13.74 -1.71
CA ASN A 122 2.56 -13.33 -1.55
C ASN A 122 2.72 -11.85 -1.17
N ASP A 123 1.63 -11.10 -0.97
CA ASP A 123 1.69 -9.69 -0.57
C ASP A 123 2.18 -9.53 0.88
N LEU A 124 3.32 -8.85 1.05
CA LEU A 124 3.95 -8.61 2.35
C LEU A 124 3.46 -7.33 3.04
N LEU A 125 2.79 -6.42 2.34
CA LEU A 125 2.22 -5.20 2.92
C LEU A 125 0.75 -5.37 3.31
N VAL A 126 0.01 -6.14 2.52
CA VAL A 126 -1.42 -6.39 2.69
C VAL A 126 -1.64 -7.90 2.80
N THR A 127 -1.30 -8.43 3.97
CA THR A 127 -1.29 -9.88 4.18
C THR A 127 -2.69 -10.49 4.11
N PRO A 128 -2.83 -11.77 3.70
CA PRO A 128 -4.11 -12.50 3.78
C PRO A 128 -4.76 -12.45 5.16
N HIS A 129 -3.94 -12.44 6.22
CA HIS A 129 -4.41 -12.34 7.60
C HIS A 129 -5.09 -10.99 7.88
N ASP A 130 -4.48 -9.88 7.46
CA ASP A 130 -5.05 -8.55 7.67
C ASP A 130 -6.30 -8.32 6.81
N ILE A 131 -6.35 -8.88 5.61
CA ILE A 131 -7.57 -8.88 4.78
C ILE A 131 -8.69 -9.68 5.43
N ALA A 132 -8.41 -10.85 6.01
CA ALA A 132 -9.42 -11.62 6.74
C ALA A 132 -9.96 -10.87 7.96
N ARG A 133 -9.09 -10.13 8.67
CA ARG A 133 -9.49 -9.24 9.77
C ARG A 133 -10.38 -8.09 9.28
N LEU A 134 -9.99 -7.41 8.19
CA LEU A 134 -10.79 -6.35 7.58
C LEU A 134 -12.16 -6.87 7.13
N PHE A 135 -12.20 -7.98 6.39
CA PHE A 135 -13.44 -8.59 5.91
C PHE A 135 -14.40 -8.89 7.07
N SER A 136 -13.89 -9.43 8.18
CA SER A 136 -14.65 -9.73 9.39
C SER A 136 -15.21 -8.47 10.07
N ALA A 137 -14.48 -7.35 10.02
CA ALA A 137 -14.88 -6.08 10.62
C ALA A 137 -15.94 -5.32 9.79
N LEU A 138 -16.04 -5.55 8.49
CA LEU A 138 -17.01 -4.90 7.58
C LEU A 138 -18.44 -5.47 7.70
N LYS A 139 -18.98 -5.61 8.91
CA LYS A 139 -20.23 -6.35 9.17
C LYS A 139 -21.48 -5.71 8.57
N ASN A 140 -21.51 -4.39 8.48
CA ASN A 140 -22.68 -3.64 8.00
C ASN A 140 -22.59 -3.28 6.52
N SER A 141 -21.55 -3.75 5.82
CA SER A 141 -21.45 -3.61 4.37
C SER A 141 -22.63 -4.35 3.71
N ARG A 142 -23.34 -3.67 2.80
CA ARG A 142 -24.51 -4.23 2.09
C ARG A 142 -24.18 -5.53 1.34
N ASP A 143 -22.96 -5.60 0.82
CA ASP A 143 -22.43 -6.78 0.16
C ASP A 143 -20.91 -6.77 0.31
N ARG A 144 -20.33 -7.93 0.62
CA ARG A 144 -18.88 -8.05 0.79
C ARG A 144 -18.36 -9.33 0.18
N THR A 145 -17.39 -9.19 -0.69
CA THR A 145 -16.69 -10.31 -1.32
C THR A 145 -15.20 -10.21 -1.12
N MET A 146 -14.52 -11.35 -1.19
CA MET A 146 -13.07 -11.38 -1.21
C MET A 146 -12.59 -12.36 -2.27
N LYS A 147 -11.62 -11.93 -3.08
CA LYS A 147 -11.00 -12.75 -4.12
C LYS A 147 -9.50 -12.74 -3.94
N LYS A 148 -8.96 -13.94 -3.78
CA LYS A 148 -7.52 -14.19 -3.72
C LYS A 148 -6.95 -14.40 -5.12
N PHE A 149 -5.83 -13.75 -5.39
CA PHE A 149 -4.99 -13.99 -6.55
C PHE A 149 -3.73 -14.75 -6.11
N TYR A 150 -3.57 -15.98 -6.60
CA TYR A 150 -2.45 -16.83 -6.24
C TYR A 150 -1.16 -16.30 -6.84
N THR A 151 -0.07 -16.42 -6.07
CA THR A 151 1.28 -15.92 -6.32
C THR A 151 1.42 -14.41 -6.43
N TYR A 152 0.34 -13.63 -6.35
CA TYR A 152 0.42 -12.17 -6.48
C TYR A 152 1.06 -11.53 -5.25
N SER A 153 2.01 -10.65 -5.51
CA SER A 153 2.64 -9.72 -4.57
C SER A 153 2.01 -8.32 -4.69
N HIS A 154 2.40 -7.40 -3.82
CA HIS A 154 1.82 -6.06 -3.75
C HIS A 154 1.87 -5.28 -5.06
N PHE A 155 3.02 -5.34 -5.76
CA PHE A 155 3.24 -4.56 -6.97
C PHE A 155 2.60 -5.18 -8.21
N ASP A 156 2.19 -6.44 -8.16
CA ASP A 156 1.59 -7.13 -9.32
C ASP A 156 0.24 -6.54 -9.72
N PHE A 157 -0.50 -5.98 -8.76
CA PHE A 157 -1.76 -5.31 -8.99
C PHE A 157 -1.64 -4.02 -9.82
N LEU A 158 -0.42 -3.50 -10.00
CA LEU A 158 -0.13 -2.34 -10.86
C LEU A 158 0.78 -2.68 -12.04
N TRP A 159 1.82 -3.48 -11.81
CA TRP A 159 2.92 -3.64 -12.76
C TRP A 159 3.10 -5.09 -13.25
N GLY A 160 2.19 -5.98 -12.87
CA GLY A 160 2.19 -7.37 -13.33
C GLY A 160 1.95 -7.48 -14.84
N VAL A 161 2.72 -8.33 -15.53
CA VAL A 161 2.62 -8.54 -16.99
C VAL A 161 1.23 -9.02 -17.43
N ASN A 162 0.55 -9.77 -16.57
CA ASN A 162 -0.78 -10.37 -16.80
C ASN A 162 -1.89 -9.66 -15.98
N VAL A 163 -1.59 -8.53 -15.32
CA VAL A 163 -2.54 -7.86 -14.41
C VAL A 163 -3.85 -7.51 -15.09
N LYS A 164 -3.81 -7.10 -16.37
CA LYS A 164 -5.00 -6.79 -17.13
C LYS A 164 -5.94 -8.00 -17.23
N SER A 165 -5.45 -9.12 -17.75
CA SER A 165 -6.26 -10.31 -18.02
C SER A 165 -6.70 -11.05 -16.76
N VAL A 166 -5.89 -11.01 -15.69
CA VAL A 166 -6.17 -11.79 -14.48
C VAL A 166 -6.96 -10.97 -13.46
N VAL A 167 -6.57 -9.71 -13.23
CA VAL A 167 -7.14 -8.87 -12.19
C VAL A 167 -8.16 -7.90 -12.78
N TYR A 168 -7.78 -7.07 -13.75
CA TYR A 168 -8.64 -5.98 -14.21
C TYR A 168 -9.88 -6.48 -14.92
N ASP A 169 -9.75 -7.47 -15.79
CA ASP A 169 -10.90 -8.06 -16.49
C ASP A 169 -11.87 -8.73 -15.50
N TYR A 170 -11.37 -9.33 -14.41
CA TYR A 170 -12.21 -9.82 -13.30
C TYR A 170 -12.92 -8.68 -12.57
N ILE A 171 -12.20 -7.62 -12.19
CA ILE A 171 -12.78 -6.46 -11.51
C ILE A 171 -13.88 -5.83 -12.36
N LEU A 172 -13.66 -5.66 -13.66
CA LEU A 172 -14.66 -5.14 -14.58
C LEU A 172 -15.90 -6.04 -14.61
N SER A 173 -15.72 -7.37 -14.68
CA SER A 173 -16.86 -8.30 -14.63
C SER A 173 -17.68 -8.19 -13.34
N VAL A 174 -17.04 -7.88 -12.21
CA VAL A 174 -17.75 -7.63 -10.93
C VAL A 174 -18.45 -6.27 -10.95
N ILE A 175 -17.84 -5.24 -11.53
CA ILE A 175 -18.49 -3.92 -11.65
C ILE A 175 -19.76 -4.03 -12.50
N ASP A 176 -19.69 -4.78 -13.60
CA ASP A 176 -20.82 -4.98 -14.52
C ASP A 176 -22.05 -5.62 -13.83
N THR A 177 -21.86 -6.41 -12.76
CA THR A 177 -22.97 -6.99 -11.99
C THR A 177 -23.72 -5.97 -11.13
N TYR A 178 -23.17 -4.78 -10.90
CA TYR A 178 -23.83 -3.71 -10.13
C TYR A 178 -24.30 -2.53 -11.00
N THR A 179 -23.95 -2.50 -12.28
CA THR A 179 -24.36 -1.46 -13.23
C THR A 179 -25.46 -1.90 -14.19
N SER A 180 -25.78 -3.20 -14.22
CA SER A 180 -26.86 -3.79 -15.02
C SER A 180 -28.16 -3.85 -14.23
#